data_AF-A0AAD9Q1R9-F1
#
_entry.id   AF-A0AAD9Q1R9-F1
#
_cell.length_a   1.000
_cell.length_b   1.000
_cell.length_c   1.000
_cell.angle_alpha   90.00
_cell.angle_beta   90.00
_cell.angle_gamma   90.00
#
_symmetry.space_group_name_H-M   'P 1'
#
loop_
_entity.id
_entity.type
_entity.pdbx_description
1 polymer ?
#
loop_
_entity_poly.entity_id
_entity_poly.type
_entity_poly.pdbx_seq_one_letter_code
_entity_poly.pdbx_strand_id
1 'polypeptide(L)'
;MVVISSVILLLLVISGSCEIPDLFRPFQDTTQQRVCSKQKPQFLPRTSVNTSKRLLDLRKLMSKVKRGGIQAYIIPSVDAHQSEDVAPQHQRREYISGFSGSHGTAIVTKQKAALWTDGRYFLQANMELDCNWILQREGVRGTPSQSLWLVQNLSKGSKVGVDPFLFPLCEWDRMFEVR
;
A
#
# COMPACT_ATOMS: atom_id res chain seq x y z
N MET A 1 -28.06 -27.84 53.11
CA MET A 1 -29.16 -27.10 53.76
C MET A 1 -28.64 -25.74 54.21
N VAL A 2 -29.45 -24.73 53.95
CA VAL A 2 -29.21 -23.28 53.96
C VAL A 2 -29.17 -22.71 55.38
N VAL A 3 -28.26 -21.78 55.70
CA VAL A 3 -28.55 -20.66 56.64
C VAL A 3 -27.79 -19.36 56.23
N ILE A 4 -28.51 -18.54 55.47
CA ILE A 4 -28.63 -17.07 55.45
C ILE A 4 -27.70 -16.28 56.39
N SER A 5 -26.84 -15.42 55.82
CA SER A 5 -26.21 -14.28 56.53
C SER A 5 -26.71 -12.95 55.97
N SER A 6 -27.58 -12.31 56.75
CA SER A 6 -27.80 -10.85 56.79
C SER A 6 -26.43 -10.15 56.96
N VAL A 7 -26.12 -8.98 56.40
CA VAL A 7 -26.80 -7.70 56.58
C VAL A 7 -26.52 -6.82 55.36
N ILE A 8 -27.60 -6.41 54.72
CA ILE A 8 -27.71 -5.26 53.82
C ILE A 8 -27.67 -4.01 54.70
N LEU A 9 -26.61 -3.20 54.65
CA LEU A 9 -26.67 -1.75 54.86
C LEU A 9 -25.34 -1.06 54.50
N LEU A 10 -25.13 -0.75 53.22
CA LEU A 10 -24.38 0.44 52.82
C LEU A 10 -24.76 0.85 51.38
N LEU A 11 -26.00 1.33 51.24
CA LEU A 11 -26.46 2.04 50.05
C LEU A 11 -26.25 3.56 50.26
N LEU A 12 -25.82 4.23 49.18
CA LEU A 12 -26.04 5.64 48.83
C LEU A 12 -25.12 6.71 49.45
N VAL A 13 -23.96 6.94 48.84
CA VAL A 13 -23.44 8.24 48.29
C VAL A 13 -22.29 7.81 47.35
N ILE A 14 -22.17 8.09 46.05
CA ILE A 14 -22.33 9.31 45.28
C ILE A 14 -22.73 8.89 43.86
N SER A 15 -23.98 9.16 43.49
CA SER A 15 -24.40 9.26 42.09
C SER A 15 -23.75 10.50 41.48
N GLY A 16 -22.97 10.32 40.42
CA GLY A 16 -22.46 11.47 39.65
C GLY A 16 -21.16 11.26 38.89
N SER A 17 -20.87 10.05 38.41
CA SER A 17 -19.88 9.92 37.33
C SER A 17 -20.54 10.49 36.08
N CYS A 18 -20.19 11.72 35.77
CA CYS A 18 -20.40 12.35 34.47
C CYS A 18 -19.75 11.45 33.42
N GLU A 19 -20.52 10.55 32.82
CA GLU A 19 -20.16 9.94 31.55
C GLU A 19 -20.14 11.09 30.56
N ILE A 20 -18.96 11.67 30.35
CA ILE A 20 -18.67 12.45 29.16
C ILE A 20 -18.94 11.46 28.02
N PRO A 21 -19.99 11.61 27.21
CA PRO A 21 -20.08 10.80 26.00
C PRO A 21 -18.82 11.13 25.21
N ASP A 22 -17.98 10.12 24.95
CA ASP A 22 -16.73 10.22 24.21
C ASP A 22 -16.94 11.04 22.92
N LEU A 23 -16.77 12.36 23.04
CA LEU A 23 -16.87 13.32 21.95
C LEU A 23 -15.56 13.35 21.14
N PHE A 24 -14.66 12.43 21.46
CA PHE A 24 -13.47 12.09 20.70
C PHE A 24 -13.39 10.57 20.61
N ARG A 25 -14.30 9.98 19.82
CA ARG A 25 -13.93 8.72 19.17
C ARG A 25 -12.64 9.01 18.40
N PRO A 26 -11.57 8.23 18.56
CA PRO A 26 -10.44 8.34 17.66
C PRO A 26 -11.01 8.18 16.25
N PHE A 27 -10.77 9.17 15.39
CA PHE A 27 -11.13 9.08 13.97
C PHE A 27 -10.39 7.88 13.39
N GLN A 28 -11.05 6.72 13.41
CA GLN A 28 -10.60 5.53 12.74
C GLN A 28 -10.87 5.73 11.26
N ASP A 29 -9.99 6.47 10.59
CA ASP A 29 -9.91 6.41 9.13
C ASP A 29 -9.17 5.14 8.71
N THR A 30 -9.74 4.00 9.04
CA THR A 30 -9.13 2.71 8.71
C THR A 30 -9.44 2.27 7.28
N THR A 31 -10.21 3.03 6.50
CA THR A 31 -10.58 2.63 5.13
C THR A 31 -10.94 3.82 4.22
N GLN A 32 -9.96 4.65 3.84
CA GLN A 32 -10.01 5.31 2.52
C GLN A 32 -9.30 4.44 1.46
N GLN A 33 -9.62 3.15 1.43
CA GLN A 33 -9.34 2.33 0.26
C GLN A 33 -10.46 2.59 -0.75
N ARG A 34 -10.09 2.95 -1.97
CA ARG A 34 -11.03 3.13 -3.07
C ARG A 34 -11.85 1.85 -3.24
N VAL A 35 -13.19 1.96 -3.20
CA VAL A 35 -14.06 0.81 -3.41
C VAL A 35 -14.09 0.47 -4.90
N CYS A 36 -13.07 -0.26 -5.33
CA CYS A 36 -13.00 -0.84 -6.65
C CYS A 36 -13.88 -2.12 -6.70
N SER A 37 -15.21 -1.96 -6.58
CA SER A 37 -16.14 -3.09 -6.65
C SER A 37 -16.26 -3.64 -8.09
N LYS A 38 -16.14 -4.96 -8.25
CA LYS A 38 -16.28 -5.65 -9.55
C LYS A 38 -17.69 -5.55 -10.15
N GLN A 39 -18.68 -5.07 -9.39
CA GLN A 39 -20.11 -5.24 -9.69
C GLN A 39 -20.82 -3.96 -10.20
N LYS A 40 -20.13 -2.82 -10.35
CA LYS A 40 -20.74 -1.58 -10.89
C LYS A 40 -19.71 -0.83 -11.76
N PRO A 41 -20.11 -0.18 -12.88
CA PRO A 41 -19.21 0.74 -13.57
C PRO A 41 -18.81 1.85 -12.59
N GLN A 42 -17.53 1.88 -12.25
CA GLN A 42 -17.00 2.83 -11.28
C GLN A 42 -16.81 4.17 -11.99
N PHE A 43 -17.21 5.24 -11.32
CA PHE A 43 -16.82 6.57 -11.73
C PHE A 43 -15.35 6.75 -11.35
N LEU A 44 -14.45 6.43 -12.29
CA LEU A 44 -13.07 6.85 -12.17
C LEU A 44 -13.01 8.36 -12.46
N PRO A 45 -12.28 9.15 -11.67
CA PRO A 45 -12.12 10.57 -11.97
C PRO A 45 -11.39 10.71 -13.30
N ARG A 46 -11.63 11.83 -13.98
CA ARG A 46 -11.06 12.10 -15.32
C ARG A 46 -9.53 12.02 -15.36
N THR A 47 -8.87 12.19 -14.22
CA THR A 47 -7.41 12.13 -14.08
C THR A 47 -6.84 10.72 -14.13
N SER A 48 -7.67 9.67 -14.00
CA SER A 48 -7.17 8.30 -13.97
C SER A 48 -6.81 7.78 -15.35
N VAL A 49 -5.67 7.11 -15.46
CA VAL A 49 -5.23 6.46 -16.70
C VAL A 49 -5.52 4.96 -16.62
N ASN A 50 -6.12 4.39 -17.67
CA ASN A 50 -6.31 2.94 -17.74
C ASN A 50 -4.97 2.22 -18.01
N THR A 51 -4.48 1.48 -17.03
CA THR A 51 -3.18 0.79 -17.02
C THR A 51 -3.27 -0.69 -17.38
N SER A 52 -4.46 -1.21 -17.63
CA SER A 52 -4.72 -2.66 -17.81
C SER A 52 -3.84 -3.30 -18.89
N LYS A 53 -3.70 -2.63 -20.04
CA LYS A 53 -2.83 -3.10 -21.14
C LYS A 53 -1.35 -3.05 -20.74
N ARG A 54 -0.90 -1.96 -20.10
CA ARG A 54 0.50 -1.77 -19.68
C ARG A 54 0.93 -2.84 -18.67
N LEU A 55 0.07 -3.13 -17.68
CA LEU A 55 0.30 -4.20 -16.71
C LEU A 55 0.30 -5.59 -17.33
N LEU A 56 -0.60 -5.85 -18.29
CA LEU A 56 -0.63 -7.13 -19.00
C LEU A 56 0.69 -7.35 -19.78
N ASP A 57 1.17 -6.33 -20.49
CA ASP A 57 2.39 -6.43 -21.28
C ASP A 57 3.63 -6.55 -20.38
N LEU A 58 3.70 -5.83 -19.27
CA LEU A 58 4.75 -6.02 -18.26
C LEU A 58 4.76 -7.46 -17.71
N ARG A 59 3.59 -8.02 -17.35
CA ARG A 59 3.48 -9.40 -16.84
C ARG A 59 3.91 -10.44 -17.89
N LYS A 60 3.64 -10.20 -19.18
CA LYS A 60 4.16 -11.03 -20.28
C LYS A 60 5.69 -10.94 -20.39
N LEU A 61 6.28 -9.77 -20.15
CA LEU A 61 7.75 -9.64 -20.15
C LEU A 61 8.35 -10.34 -18.94
N MET A 62 7.75 -10.20 -17.75
CA MET A 62 8.17 -10.88 -16.52
C MET A 62 8.23 -12.40 -16.68
N SER A 63 7.30 -13.02 -17.43
CA SER A 63 7.31 -14.46 -17.69
C SER A 63 8.35 -14.91 -18.72
N LYS A 64 8.79 -14.01 -19.61
CA LYS A 64 9.80 -14.28 -20.65
C LYS A 64 11.24 -14.14 -20.18
N VAL A 65 11.47 -13.63 -18.95
CA VAL A 65 12.83 -13.49 -18.40
C VAL A 65 13.51 -14.85 -18.33
N LYS A 66 14.73 -14.94 -18.89
CA LYS A 66 15.56 -16.14 -18.85
C LYS A 66 15.75 -16.62 -17.41
N ARG A 67 15.90 -17.92 -17.19
CA ARG A 67 16.06 -18.55 -15.86
C ARG A 67 14.77 -18.60 -15.02
N GLY A 68 13.62 -18.84 -15.67
CA GLY A 68 12.37 -19.20 -14.97
C GLY A 68 11.43 -18.05 -14.65
N GLY A 69 11.62 -16.87 -15.28
CA GLY A 69 10.78 -15.70 -15.05
C GLY A 69 10.94 -15.08 -13.66
N ILE A 70 10.30 -13.92 -13.48
CA ILE A 70 10.18 -13.25 -12.18
C ILE A 70 8.72 -13.19 -11.74
N GLN A 71 8.48 -13.23 -10.43
CA GLN A 71 7.13 -13.23 -9.86
C GLN A 71 6.69 -11.84 -9.39
N ALA A 72 7.65 -10.96 -9.08
CA ALA A 72 7.42 -9.55 -8.83
C ALA A 72 8.49 -8.70 -9.52
N TYR A 73 8.13 -7.45 -9.84
CA TYR A 73 9.03 -6.45 -10.38
C TYR A 73 8.83 -5.12 -9.64
N ILE A 74 9.94 -4.52 -9.22
CA ILE A 74 9.97 -3.27 -8.45
C ILE A 74 10.37 -2.12 -9.38
N ILE A 75 9.60 -1.04 -9.35
CA ILE A 75 9.76 0.14 -10.20
C ILE A 75 9.78 1.37 -9.27
N PRO A 76 10.96 1.84 -8.85
CA PRO A 76 11.09 3.07 -8.06
C PRO A 76 10.86 4.31 -8.94
N SER A 77 10.79 5.48 -8.30
CA SER A 77 10.60 6.78 -9.00
C SER A 77 11.88 7.40 -9.53
N VAL A 78 13.04 6.91 -9.09
CA VAL A 78 14.35 7.51 -9.37
C VAL A 78 14.89 7.14 -10.75
N ASP A 79 15.85 7.92 -11.24
CA ASP A 79 16.70 7.57 -12.37
C ASP A 79 18.01 6.89 -11.90
N ALA A 80 18.93 6.64 -12.84
CA ALA A 80 20.21 5.99 -12.56
C ALA A 80 21.16 6.82 -11.69
N HIS A 81 20.86 8.11 -11.49
CA HIS A 81 21.69 9.05 -10.73
C HIS A 81 21.04 9.43 -9.40
N GLN A 82 19.90 8.82 -9.05
CA GLN A 82 19.11 9.15 -7.86
C GLN A 82 18.71 10.64 -7.83
N SER A 83 18.43 11.20 -9.02
CA SER A 83 17.96 12.57 -9.15
C SER A 83 16.63 12.73 -8.41
N GLU A 84 16.47 13.87 -7.72
CA GLU A 84 15.20 14.24 -7.08
C GLU A 84 14.11 14.49 -8.13
N ASP A 85 14.44 15.24 -9.17
CA ASP A 85 13.59 15.50 -10.33
C ASP A 85 14.01 14.64 -11.52
N VAL A 86 13.13 13.72 -11.90
CA VAL A 86 13.41 12.74 -12.94
C VAL A 86 12.87 13.21 -14.28
N ALA A 87 13.74 13.18 -15.30
CA ALA A 87 13.36 13.56 -16.67
C ALA A 87 12.18 12.70 -17.19
N PRO A 88 11.30 13.25 -18.06
CA PRO A 88 10.08 12.54 -18.50
C PRO A 88 10.32 11.14 -19.06
N GLN A 89 11.44 10.93 -19.78
CA GLN A 89 11.83 9.63 -20.34
C GLN A 89 12.18 8.56 -19.28
N HIS A 90 12.50 8.98 -18.05
CA HIS A 90 12.86 8.11 -16.94
C HIS A 90 11.73 7.92 -15.92
N GLN A 91 10.57 8.57 -16.10
CA GLN A 91 9.38 8.45 -15.25
C GLN A 91 8.63 7.13 -15.48
N ARG A 92 9.33 6.00 -15.28
CA ARG A 92 8.86 4.63 -15.54
C ARG A 92 7.67 4.27 -14.67
N ARG A 93 7.69 4.70 -13.40
CA ARG A 93 6.60 4.49 -12.44
C ARG A 93 5.33 5.22 -12.89
N GLU A 94 5.43 6.48 -13.31
CA GLU A 94 4.30 7.24 -13.87
C GLU A 94 3.77 6.57 -15.14
N TYR A 95 4.65 6.14 -16.05
CA TYR A 95 4.23 5.42 -17.24
C TYR A 95 3.43 4.14 -16.91
N ILE A 96 3.88 3.31 -15.96
CA ILE A 96 3.17 2.05 -15.68
C ILE A 96 1.87 2.27 -14.87
N SER A 97 1.84 3.24 -13.96
CA SER A 97 0.76 3.42 -12.98
C SER A 97 -0.21 4.55 -13.28
N GLY A 98 0.19 5.53 -14.10
CA GLY A 98 -0.55 6.77 -14.30
C GLY A 98 -0.43 7.78 -13.16
N PHE A 99 0.33 7.46 -12.09
CA PHE A 99 0.53 8.35 -10.95
C PHE A 99 1.72 9.29 -11.17
N SER A 100 1.45 10.60 -11.10
CA SER A 100 2.36 11.70 -11.47
C SER A 100 3.08 12.37 -10.28
N GLY A 101 2.85 11.92 -9.04
CA GLY A 101 3.56 12.49 -7.87
C GLY A 101 5.07 12.21 -7.91
N SER A 102 5.93 13.06 -7.33
CA SER A 102 7.39 12.85 -7.48
C SER A 102 7.93 11.66 -6.67
N HIS A 103 7.23 11.24 -5.60
CA HIS A 103 7.70 10.16 -4.73
C HIS A 103 6.79 8.93 -4.76
N GLY A 104 7.40 7.75 -4.89
CA GLY A 104 6.72 6.47 -4.71
C GLY A 104 7.48 5.26 -5.27
N THR A 105 6.99 4.08 -4.94
CA THR A 105 7.53 2.82 -5.46
C THR A 105 6.38 1.93 -5.91
N ALA A 106 6.41 1.51 -7.18
CA ALA A 106 5.44 0.58 -7.72
C ALA A 106 5.99 -0.86 -7.68
N ILE A 107 5.19 -1.79 -7.16
CA ILE A 107 5.51 -3.22 -7.17
C ILE A 107 4.42 -3.96 -7.94
N VAL A 108 4.82 -4.64 -9.00
CA VAL A 108 3.92 -5.41 -9.84
C VAL A 108 4.22 -6.89 -9.66
N THR A 109 3.21 -7.65 -9.24
CA THR A 109 3.24 -9.11 -9.20
C THR A 109 2.45 -9.69 -10.38
N LYS A 110 2.47 -11.01 -10.52
CA LYS A 110 1.65 -11.73 -11.53
C LYS A 110 0.15 -11.41 -11.43
N GLN A 111 -0.36 -11.09 -10.23
CA GLN A 111 -1.80 -10.93 -9.98
C GLN A 111 -2.17 -9.53 -9.49
N LYS A 112 -1.35 -8.93 -8.63
CA LYS A 112 -1.61 -7.65 -7.97
C LYS A 112 -0.60 -6.59 -8.40
N ALA A 113 -0.99 -5.33 -8.37
CA ALA A 113 -0.08 -4.19 -8.48
C ALA A 113 -0.33 -3.27 -7.28
N ALA A 114 0.74 -2.82 -6.63
CA ALA A 114 0.68 -1.95 -5.47
C ALA A 114 1.63 -0.77 -5.65
N LEU A 115 1.25 0.40 -5.13
CA LEU A 115 2.06 1.61 -5.17
C LEU A 115 2.17 2.20 -3.77
N TRP A 116 3.40 2.35 -3.29
CA TRP A 116 3.72 3.07 -2.07
C TRP A 116 4.00 4.52 -2.41
N THR A 117 3.47 5.42 -1.61
CA THR A 117 3.81 6.84 -1.63
C THR A 117 3.61 7.42 -0.23
N ASP A 118 4.10 8.62 0.00
CA ASP A 118 4.02 9.32 1.27
C ASP A 118 2.74 10.17 1.42
N GLY A 119 2.58 10.77 2.60
CA GLY A 119 1.40 11.55 2.97
C GLY A 119 1.08 12.74 2.07
N ARG A 120 2.06 13.29 1.33
CA ARG A 120 1.86 14.42 0.42
C ARG A 120 0.99 14.02 -0.76
N TYR A 121 1.05 12.75 -1.16
CA TYR A 121 0.45 12.27 -2.40
C TYR A 121 -0.72 11.32 -2.20
N PHE A 122 -1.18 11.04 -0.98
CA PHE A 122 -2.28 10.09 -0.76
C PHE A 122 -3.55 10.44 -1.53
N LEU A 123 -3.96 11.71 -1.51
CA LEU A 123 -5.15 12.17 -2.20
C LEU A 123 -4.96 12.09 -3.72
N GLN A 124 -3.81 12.55 -4.22
CA GLN A 124 -3.47 12.52 -5.64
C GLN A 124 -3.43 11.09 -6.17
N ALA A 125 -2.73 10.19 -5.48
CA ALA A 125 -2.65 8.78 -5.85
C ALA A 125 -4.04 8.12 -5.85
N ASN A 126 -4.89 8.44 -4.86
CA ASN A 126 -6.25 7.96 -4.84
C ASN A 126 -7.09 8.53 -5.99
N MET A 127 -6.72 9.67 -6.59
CA MET A 127 -7.41 10.21 -7.77
C MET A 127 -6.89 9.60 -9.07
N GLU A 128 -5.58 9.51 -9.25
CA GLU A 128 -4.93 9.12 -10.52
C GLU A 128 -4.86 7.62 -10.76
N LEU A 129 -4.76 6.80 -9.71
CA LEU A 129 -4.64 5.36 -9.87
C LEU A 129 -5.96 4.72 -10.30
N ASP A 130 -5.90 3.86 -11.32
CA ASP A 130 -7.03 3.00 -11.68
C ASP A 130 -7.20 1.85 -10.68
N CYS A 131 -8.24 1.05 -10.88
CA CYS A 131 -8.57 -0.05 -9.97
C CYS A 131 -7.71 -1.31 -10.10
N ASN A 132 -6.68 -1.28 -10.95
CA ASN A 132 -5.67 -2.34 -10.96
C ASN A 132 -4.65 -2.15 -9.83
N TRP A 133 -4.56 -0.96 -9.24
CA TRP A 133 -3.56 -0.60 -8.25
C TRP A 133 -4.11 -0.57 -6.83
N ILE A 134 -3.31 -1.10 -5.91
CA ILE A 134 -3.52 -1.00 -4.47
C ILE A 134 -2.62 0.13 -3.95
N LEU A 135 -3.24 1.22 -3.49
CA LEU A 135 -2.52 2.31 -2.83
C LEU A 135 -2.07 1.85 -1.43
N GLN A 136 -0.76 1.91 -1.19
CA GLN A 136 -0.13 1.67 0.09
C GLN A 136 0.35 3.01 0.65
N ARG A 137 -0.20 3.41 1.80
CA ARG A 137 0.05 4.71 2.42
C ARG A 137 1.26 4.62 3.34
N GLU A 138 2.44 4.98 2.85
CA GLU A 138 3.68 4.88 3.60
C GLU A 138 3.66 5.77 4.85
N GLY A 139 4.24 5.28 5.96
CA GLY A 139 4.23 5.99 7.25
C GLY A 139 2.90 5.90 8.03
N VAL A 140 1.84 5.35 7.44
CA VAL A 140 0.56 5.11 8.14
C VAL A 140 0.61 3.77 8.87
N ARG A 141 0.14 3.77 10.13
CA ARG A 141 0.08 2.56 10.95
C ARG A 141 -0.81 1.50 10.28
N GLY A 142 -0.28 0.29 10.14
CA GLY A 142 -0.98 -0.84 9.52
C GLY A 142 -0.68 -1.01 8.02
N THR A 143 -0.04 -0.04 7.37
CA THR A 143 0.49 -0.25 6.01
C THR A 143 1.70 -1.19 6.07
N PRO A 144 1.73 -2.30 5.31
CA PRO A 144 2.89 -3.18 5.26
C PRO A 144 4.07 -2.49 4.57
N SER A 145 5.29 -2.76 5.04
CA SER A 145 6.49 -2.40 4.29
C SER A 145 6.52 -3.13 2.94
N GLN A 146 7.29 -2.60 1.99
CA GLN A 146 7.44 -3.20 0.66
C GLN A 146 7.88 -4.68 0.75
N SER A 147 8.85 -4.96 1.62
CA SER A 147 9.36 -6.32 1.88
C SER A 147 8.31 -7.24 2.48
N LEU A 148 7.59 -6.79 3.50
CA LEU A 148 6.54 -7.57 4.16
C LEU A 148 5.37 -7.85 3.21
N TRP A 149 4.99 -6.88 2.37
CA TRP A 149 3.98 -7.08 1.34
C TRP A 149 4.44 -8.10 0.29
N LEU A 150 5.69 -8.06 -0.14
CA LEU A 150 6.25 -9.07 -1.05
C LEU A 150 6.19 -10.47 -0.44
N VAL A 151 6.60 -10.63 0.82
CA VAL A 151 6.55 -11.92 1.54
C VAL A 151 5.12 -12.45 1.66
N GLN A 152 4.14 -11.56 1.92
CA GLN A 152 2.73 -11.94 2.03
C GLN A 152 2.08 -12.34 0.69
N ASN A 153 2.58 -11.81 -0.44
CA ASN A 153 1.96 -12.00 -1.75
C ASN A 153 2.73 -12.95 -2.67
N LEU A 154 3.91 -13.43 -2.26
CA LEU A 154 4.76 -14.33 -3.03
C LEU A 154 4.97 -15.66 -2.31
N SER A 155 5.07 -16.74 -3.08
CA SER A 155 5.44 -18.04 -2.55
C SER A 155 6.94 -18.10 -2.24
N LYS A 156 7.34 -18.95 -1.29
CA LYS A 156 8.76 -19.23 -1.00
C LYS A 156 9.51 -19.62 -2.28
N GLY A 157 10.72 -19.08 -2.46
CA GLY A 157 11.55 -19.29 -3.66
C GLY A 157 11.15 -18.43 -4.87
N SER A 158 10.19 -17.51 -4.72
CA SER A 158 9.88 -16.52 -5.75
C SER A 158 11.06 -15.57 -5.99
N LYS A 159 11.23 -15.18 -7.25
CA LYS A 159 12.23 -14.23 -7.74
C LYS A 159 11.59 -12.86 -7.91
N VAL A 160 12.23 -11.86 -7.31
CA VAL A 160 11.87 -10.45 -7.45
C VAL A 160 12.90 -9.79 -8.34
N GLY A 161 12.45 -9.08 -9.37
CA GLY A 161 13.32 -8.32 -10.27
C GLY A 161 13.30 -6.83 -9.94
N VAL A 162 14.43 -6.18 -10.17
CA VAL A 162 14.58 -4.72 -10.14
C VAL A 162 15.57 -4.33 -11.24
N ASP A 163 15.49 -3.08 -11.71
CA ASP A 163 16.58 -2.51 -12.52
C ASP A 163 17.76 -2.17 -11.59
N PRO A 164 18.95 -2.79 -11.77
CA PRO A 164 20.09 -2.58 -10.89
C PRO A 164 20.62 -1.13 -10.91
N PHE A 165 20.34 -0.36 -11.96
CA PHE A 165 20.76 1.04 -12.01
C PHE A 165 19.89 1.96 -11.16
N LEU A 166 18.65 1.54 -10.84
CA LEU A 166 17.71 2.36 -10.08
C LEU A 166 17.66 2.04 -8.59
N PHE A 167 18.36 1.00 -8.15
CA PHE A 167 18.23 0.48 -6.80
C PHE A 167 19.60 0.46 -6.12
N PRO A 168 19.93 1.46 -5.29
CA PRO A 168 21.19 1.47 -4.57
C PRO A 168 21.32 0.27 -3.63
N LEU A 169 22.55 -0.22 -3.46
CA LEU A 169 22.86 -1.38 -2.64
C LEU A 169 22.38 -1.23 -1.20
N CYS A 170 22.54 -0.04 -0.61
CA CYS A 170 22.10 0.22 0.76
C CYS A 170 20.58 0.05 0.95
N GLU A 171 19.78 0.41 -0.06
CA GLU A 171 18.33 0.23 -0.03
C GLU A 171 17.96 -1.24 -0.28
N TRP A 172 18.75 -1.95 -1.11
CA TRP A 172 18.58 -3.39 -1.34
C TRP A 172 18.77 -4.18 -0.06
N ASP A 173 19.85 -3.91 0.64
CA ASP A 173 20.16 -4.55 1.91
C ASP A 173 19.07 -4.22 2.94
N ARG A 174 18.65 -2.96 3.07
CA ARG A 174 17.54 -2.60 3.96
C ARG A 174 16.24 -3.36 3.65
N MET A 175 15.92 -3.52 2.37
CA MET A 175 14.66 -4.14 1.95
C MET A 175 14.67 -5.66 2.13
N PHE A 176 15.78 -6.33 1.86
CA PHE A 176 15.85 -7.81 1.83
C PHE A 176 16.67 -8.43 2.95
N GLU A 177 17.43 -7.65 3.72
CA GLU A 177 18.10 -8.08 4.95
C GLU A 177 17.16 -7.99 6.16
N VAL A 178 15.90 -8.41 5.96
CA VAL A 178 14.98 -8.66 7.07
C VAL A 178 15.37 -10.03 7.65
N ARG A 179 16.16 -9.99 8.74
CA ARG A 179 16.49 -11.16 9.57
C ARG A 179 15.27 -11.68 10.31
#